data_AF-M0JYX4-F1
#
_entry.id   AF-M0JYX4-F1
#
_cell.length_a   1.000
_cell.length_b   1.000
_cell.length_c   1.000
_cell.angle_alpha   90.00
_cell.angle_beta   90.00
_cell.angle_gamma   90.00
#
_symmetry.space_group_name_H-M   'P 1'
#
loop_
_entity.id
_entity.type
_entity.pdbx_description
1 polymer ?
#
loop_
_entity_poly.entity_id
_entity_poly.type
_entity_poly.pdbx_seq_one_letter_code
_entity_poly.pdbx_strand_id
1 'polypeptide(L)'
;METVTDIRSSGRPEIFDRVNTDGLFGRTRRLQQPLGQYFRETETPRYLAYNSQSGVVAAQGNNEGLTPAGDYRAYLLATNGRVMFVVGDDDGDRTISLPYEDIVAVRCTSGLRTSTLEIVTVDEDCWAFECKGDLTPVREFVDEATQVWTRTLTELDRAESQVEAAVTALEATDLETAATHITAAQEALDNGRGRVEALGATASIDERCQSTQAQIDTCQRRRHVNAAEQHRDTARRAWENRAYERAADAYAQAKTEYERALAVTAPEPPTETIADARNAIEAEYAELLSAPVDAAQVAASAARATTDPAARATHWEDALDRYRTAYELDWGRDRRFDGDRASLRQALADIAVELVDTHREAGRQKRREGSEESKRETPGAACGSATAHLERAREVATELVPDRREPPADELAAASEQGVSVESESKGR
;
A
#
# COMPACT_ATOMS: atom_id res chain seq x y z
N MET A 1 5.62 -55.00 28.82
CA MET A 1 4.78 -53.78 28.76
C MET A 1 5.69 -52.71 28.19
N GLU A 2 5.35 -52.19 27.02
CA GLU A 2 6.14 -51.16 26.33
C GLU A 2 6.16 -49.92 27.21
N THR A 3 7.33 -49.47 27.64
CA THR A 3 7.48 -48.31 28.54
C THR A 3 7.59 -46.99 27.78
N VAL A 4 7.64 -47.05 26.46
CA VAL A 4 7.61 -45.93 25.52
C VAL A 4 6.51 -46.26 24.49
N THR A 5 5.68 -45.29 24.15
CA THR A 5 4.53 -45.45 23.25
C THR A 5 4.48 -44.28 22.28
N ASP A 6 4.53 -44.57 20.98
CA ASP A 6 4.12 -43.62 19.95
C ASP A 6 2.58 -43.62 19.88
N ILE A 7 1.99 -42.47 20.21
CA ILE A 7 0.54 -42.32 20.37
C ILE A 7 -0.17 -42.34 19.00
N ARG A 8 0.48 -41.93 17.90
CA ARG A 8 -0.18 -41.98 16.58
C ARG A 8 -0.19 -43.39 16.01
N SER A 9 0.82 -44.21 16.29
CA SER A 9 0.88 -45.58 15.77
C SER A 9 0.09 -46.57 16.65
N SER A 10 0.13 -46.40 17.98
CA SER A 10 -0.49 -47.33 18.93
C SER A 10 -1.88 -46.91 19.40
N GLY A 11 -2.33 -45.69 19.05
CA GLY A 11 -3.55 -45.09 19.56
C GLY A 11 -3.39 -44.51 20.97
N ARG A 12 -4.34 -43.69 21.40
CA ARG A 12 -4.32 -43.00 22.70
C ARG A 12 -4.60 -44.00 23.84
N PRO A 13 -3.66 -44.21 24.79
CA PRO A 13 -3.88 -45.12 25.93
C PRO A 13 -4.99 -44.62 26.87
N GLU A 14 -5.68 -45.54 27.57
CA GLU A 14 -6.78 -45.20 28.51
C GLU A 14 -6.38 -44.24 29.64
N ILE A 15 -5.08 -44.17 29.97
CA ILE A 15 -4.56 -43.30 31.04
C ILE A 15 -4.82 -41.81 30.77
N PHE A 16 -5.07 -41.44 29.52
CA PHE A 16 -5.42 -40.07 29.15
C PHE A 16 -6.84 -39.70 29.59
N ASP A 17 -7.77 -40.65 29.67
CA ASP A 17 -9.19 -40.38 29.87
C ASP A 17 -9.70 -40.88 31.22
N ARG A 18 -8.95 -41.76 31.90
CA ARG A 18 -9.35 -42.37 33.17
C ARG A 18 -8.24 -42.35 34.22
N VAL A 19 -8.61 -42.01 35.44
CA VAL A 19 -7.81 -42.28 36.64
C VAL A 19 -7.89 -43.78 36.93
N ASN A 20 -6.75 -44.44 37.15
CA ASN A 20 -6.59 -45.86 37.53
C ASN A 20 -7.62 -46.87 36.96
N THR A 21 -7.24 -47.64 35.95
CA THR A 21 -7.85 -48.96 35.74
C THR A 21 -7.21 -49.98 36.69
N ASP A 22 -8.01 -50.48 37.63
CA ASP A 22 -7.65 -51.54 38.57
C ASP A 22 -7.14 -52.78 37.81
N GLY A 23 -5.85 -53.08 37.98
CA GLY A 23 -5.30 -54.37 37.61
C GLY A 23 -5.64 -55.40 38.69
N LEU A 24 -6.29 -56.50 38.30
CA LEU A 24 -6.79 -57.60 39.13
C LEU A 24 -5.75 -58.29 40.05
N PHE A 25 -4.49 -57.86 40.03
CA PHE A 25 -3.39 -58.34 40.88
C PHE A 25 -2.45 -57.19 41.29
N GLY A 26 -2.92 -56.29 42.16
CA GLY A 26 -2.05 -55.49 43.03
C GLY A 26 -1.60 -54.11 42.54
N ARG A 27 -2.03 -53.08 43.29
CA ARG A 27 -1.22 -51.95 43.80
C ARG A 27 -0.25 -51.26 42.83
N THR A 28 -0.73 -50.62 41.78
CA THR A 28 0.05 -49.51 41.19
C THR A 28 -0.86 -48.31 41.02
N ARG A 29 -0.68 -47.31 41.88
CA ARG A 29 -1.27 -45.99 41.66
C ARG A 29 -0.55 -45.38 40.45
N ARG A 30 -1.24 -44.68 39.55
CA ARG A 30 -0.60 -44.08 38.38
C ARG A 30 -0.43 -42.58 38.55
N LEU A 31 -1.56 -41.89 38.67
CA LEU A 31 -1.73 -40.45 38.86
C LEU A 31 -3.04 -40.25 39.62
N GLN A 32 -3.23 -39.07 40.20
CA GLN A 32 -4.49 -38.65 40.82
C GLN A 32 -5.50 -38.15 39.79
N GLN A 33 -5.06 -37.66 38.63
CA GLN A 33 -5.94 -37.21 37.54
C GLN A 33 -5.61 -37.90 36.20
N PRO A 34 -6.56 -37.95 35.24
CA PRO A 34 -6.27 -38.46 33.91
C PRO A 34 -5.21 -37.62 33.23
N LEU A 35 -4.30 -38.26 32.49
CA LEU A 35 -3.22 -37.57 31.78
C LEU A 35 -3.71 -36.49 30.81
N GLY A 36 -4.93 -36.66 30.29
CA GLY A 36 -5.60 -35.71 29.42
C GLY A 36 -5.83 -34.32 30.05
N GLN A 37 -5.92 -34.23 31.38
CA GLN A 37 -6.21 -32.98 32.09
C GLN A 37 -5.00 -32.03 32.22
N TYR A 38 -3.78 -32.51 31.91
CA TYR A 38 -2.57 -31.69 31.95
C TYR A 38 -2.28 -30.96 30.63
N PHE A 39 -3.02 -31.27 29.56
CA PHE A 39 -2.83 -30.65 28.25
C PHE A 39 -3.64 -29.36 28.12
N ARG A 40 -3.10 -28.43 27.32
CA ARG A 40 -3.87 -27.31 26.78
C ARG A 40 -4.85 -27.84 25.73
N GLU A 41 -5.94 -27.11 25.45
CA GLU A 41 -7.02 -27.57 24.54
C GLU A 41 -6.54 -27.95 23.14
N THR A 42 -5.47 -27.31 22.64
CA THR A 42 -4.88 -27.54 21.31
C THR A 42 -3.64 -28.43 21.33
N GLU A 43 -3.24 -28.92 22.50
CA GLU A 43 -2.01 -29.68 22.67
C GLU A 43 -2.24 -31.16 22.39
N THR A 44 -1.46 -31.72 21.47
CA THR A 44 -1.57 -33.12 21.05
C THR A 44 -0.31 -33.90 21.45
N PRO A 45 -0.44 -34.98 22.23
CA PRO A 45 0.71 -35.79 22.64
C PRO A 45 1.17 -36.70 21.49
N ARG A 46 2.49 -36.75 21.26
CA ARG A 46 3.13 -37.59 20.23
C ARG A 46 3.73 -38.86 20.83
N TYR A 47 4.43 -38.72 21.94
CA TYR A 47 5.07 -39.83 22.66
C TYR A 47 4.72 -39.81 24.13
N LEU A 48 4.60 -40.99 24.72
CA LEU A 48 4.46 -41.23 26.15
C LEU A 48 5.55 -42.20 26.60
N ALA A 49 6.30 -41.86 27.64
CA ALA A 49 7.18 -42.79 28.33
C ALA A 49 6.88 -42.79 29.84
N TYR A 50 7.20 -43.88 30.55
CA TYR A 50 7.01 -43.93 32.00
C TYR A 50 8.11 -44.68 32.74
N ASN A 51 8.33 -44.29 34.00
CA ASN A 51 9.13 -45.03 34.97
C ASN A 51 8.40 -45.13 36.32
N SER A 52 8.88 -46.01 37.20
CA SER A 52 8.18 -46.34 38.46
C SER A 52 8.93 -45.95 39.71
N GLN A 53 10.18 -45.50 39.62
CA GLN A 53 11.04 -45.27 40.77
C GLN A 53 11.93 -44.05 40.60
N SER A 54 12.56 -43.90 39.43
CA SER A 54 13.56 -42.84 39.20
C SER A 54 12.95 -41.44 39.15
N GLY A 55 11.70 -41.30 38.70
CA GLY A 55 11.08 -40.00 38.54
C GLY A 55 11.75 -39.15 37.46
N VAL A 56 11.91 -37.86 37.73
CA VAL A 56 12.69 -36.89 36.95
C VAL A 56 13.83 -36.41 37.83
N VAL A 57 15.06 -36.49 37.35
CA VAL A 57 16.24 -36.05 38.10
C VAL A 57 16.71 -34.71 37.56
N ALA A 58 16.90 -33.73 38.43
CA ALA A 58 17.66 -32.52 38.10
C ALA A 58 19.15 -32.87 38.19
N ALA A 59 19.80 -33.13 37.06
CA ALA A 59 21.20 -33.53 36.98
C ALA A 59 22.16 -32.35 37.19
N GLN A 60 21.74 -31.14 36.78
CA GLN A 60 22.42 -29.86 36.98
C GLN A 60 21.36 -28.75 37.10
N GLY A 61 21.67 -27.68 37.85
CA GLY A 61 20.72 -26.58 38.11
C GLY A 61 20.48 -26.31 39.59
N ASN A 62 19.60 -25.35 39.88
CA ASN A 62 19.15 -25.04 41.25
C ASN A 62 17.85 -25.78 41.65
N ASN A 63 17.30 -26.55 40.72
CA ASN A 63 16.03 -27.24 40.91
C ASN A 63 16.21 -28.64 41.53
N GLU A 64 15.23 -29.06 42.34
CA GLU A 64 15.19 -30.42 42.89
C GLU A 64 14.47 -31.37 41.92
N GLY A 65 14.96 -32.62 41.84
CA GLY A 65 14.28 -33.68 41.09
C GLY A 65 12.93 -34.07 41.70
N LEU A 66 12.08 -34.69 40.91
CA LEU A 66 10.76 -35.18 41.33
C LEU A 66 10.72 -36.71 41.29
N THR A 67 10.59 -37.36 42.44
CA THR A 67 10.40 -38.81 42.54
C THR A 67 8.95 -39.17 42.86
N PRO A 68 8.40 -40.25 42.29
CA PRO A 68 7.03 -40.67 42.58
C PRO A 68 6.90 -41.19 44.01
N ALA A 69 5.78 -40.88 44.68
CA ALA A 69 5.50 -41.39 46.02
C ALA A 69 5.00 -42.85 45.99
N GLY A 70 5.47 -43.70 46.91
CA GLY A 70 4.94 -45.06 47.09
C GLY A 70 4.83 -45.88 45.79
N ASP A 71 3.59 -46.23 45.43
CA ASP A 71 3.26 -47.04 44.25
C ASP A 71 2.91 -46.19 43.01
N TYR A 72 3.10 -44.86 43.04
CA TYR A 72 2.88 -43.94 41.90
C TYR A 72 3.95 -44.11 40.81
N ARG A 73 3.73 -43.45 39.66
CA ARG A 73 4.65 -43.47 38.51
C ARG A 73 4.96 -42.05 38.04
N ALA A 74 6.06 -41.93 37.29
CA ALA A 74 6.40 -40.73 36.55
C ALA A 74 6.23 -40.97 35.05
N TYR A 75 5.72 -39.95 34.36
CA TYR A 75 5.46 -39.95 32.92
C TYR A 75 6.21 -38.82 32.25
N LEU A 76 6.75 -39.11 31.07
CA LEU A 76 7.29 -38.14 30.11
C LEU A 76 6.35 -38.09 28.92
N LEU A 77 5.96 -36.89 28.52
CA LEU A 77 5.16 -36.62 27.34
C LEU A 77 5.92 -35.69 26.43
N ALA A 78 6.04 -36.04 25.15
CA ALA A 78 6.45 -35.10 24.12
C ALA A 78 5.20 -34.75 23.30
N THR A 79 4.84 -33.47 23.27
CA THR A 79 3.65 -32.95 22.59
C THR A 79 4.02 -32.14 21.35
N ASN A 80 3.07 -31.51 20.68
CA ASN A 80 3.35 -30.53 19.63
C ASN A 80 3.95 -29.22 20.18
N GLY A 81 3.79 -28.90 21.46
CA GLY A 81 4.22 -27.61 22.04
C GLY A 81 5.33 -27.69 23.08
N ARG A 82 5.56 -28.85 23.73
CA ARG A 82 6.51 -28.97 24.83
C ARG A 82 6.85 -30.43 25.17
N VAL A 83 7.89 -30.59 25.97
CA VAL A 83 8.07 -31.78 26.79
C VAL A 83 7.46 -31.53 28.17
N MET A 84 6.67 -32.48 28.68
CA MET A 84 6.06 -32.39 30.00
C MET A 84 6.34 -33.65 30.80
N PHE A 85 6.74 -33.46 32.05
CA PHE A 85 6.85 -34.51 33.04
C PHE A 85 5.69 -34.43 34.03
N VAL A 86 5.08 -35.56 34.34
CA VAL A 86 4.02 -35.69 35.36
C VAL A 86 4.42 -36.79 36.34
N VAL A 87 4.62 -36.43 37.60
CA VAL A 87 5.09 -37.33 38.66
C VAL A 87 4.00 -37.47 39.72
N GLY A 88 3.48 -38.68 39.89
CA GLY A 88 2.42 -38.92 40.86
C GLY A 88 2.92 -38.84 42.31
N ASP A 89 2.14 -38.18 43.16
CA ASP A 89 2.41 -37.99 44.58
C ASP A 89 1.16 -38.25 45.44
N ASP A 90 1.35 -38.46 46.75
CA ASP A 90 0.24 -38.58 47.69
C ASP A 90 -0.47 -37.23 47.91
N ASP A 91 0.26 -36.11 47.82
CA ASP A 91 -0.29 -34.75 48.01
C ASP A 91 -0.80 -34.09 46.71
N GLY A 92 -0.73 -34.81 45.58
CA GLY A 92 -1.13 -34.33 44.26
C GLY A 92 -0.03 -34.50 43.22
N ASP A 93 -0.43 -34.73 41.97
CA ASP A 93 0.55 -34.93 40.88
C ASP A 93 1.36 -33.65 40.64
N ARG A 94 2.68 -33.79 40.54
CA ARG A 94 3.63 -32.69 40.31
C ARG A 94 4.07 -32.66 38.84
N THR A 95 4.25 -31.48 38.26
CA THR A 95 4.56 -31.33 36.84
C THR A 95 5.76 -30.43 36.57
N ILE A 96 6.57 -30.80 35.57
CA ILE A 96 7.59 -29.92 34.96
C ILE A 96 7.23 -29.78 33.49
N SER A 97 7.22 -28.54 32.99
CA SER A 97 6.86 -28.22 31.60
C SER A 97 8.04 -27.51 30.95
N LEU A 98 8.56 -28.08 29.86
CA LEU A 98 9.69 -27.56 29.09
C LEU A 98 9.21 -27.21 27.68
N PRO A 99 8.83 -25.94 27.41
CA PRO A 99 8.58 -25.43 26.07
C PRO A 99 9.75 -25.73 25.13
N TYR A 100 9.47 -25.98 23.85
CA TYR A 100 10.54 -26.27 22.89
C TYR A 100 11.52 -25.11 22.67
N GLU A 101 11.06 -23.88 22.88
CA GLU A 101 11.89 -22.66 22.84
C GLU A 101 12.91 -22.59 23.97
N ASP A 102 12.65 -23.24 25.10
CA ASP A 102 13.54 -23.25 26.27
C ASP A 102 14.56 -24.39 26.21
N ILE A 103 14.43 -25.34 25.26
CA ILE A 103 15.31 -26.51 25.15
C ILE A 103 16.49 -26.20 24.23
N VAL A 104 17.71 -26.34 24.76
CA VAL A 104 18.96 -26.09 24.02
C VAL A 104 19.56 -27.38 23.49
N ALA A 105 19.45 -28.48 24.24
CA ALA A 105 19.99 -29.76 23.83
C ALA A 105 19.17 -30.92 24.38
N VAL A 106 19.10 -31.99 23.59
CA VAL A 106 18.47 -33.26 23.98
C VAL A 106 19.45 -34.38 23.69
N ARG A 107 19.75 -35.18 24.70
CA ARG A 107 20.65 -36.33 24.58
C ARG A 107 19.92 -37.58 25.01
N CYS A 108 20.23 -38.70 24.36
CA CYS A 108 19.76 -40.00 24.80
C CYS A 108 20.96 -40.91 24.95
N THR A 109 21.09 -41.51 26.13
CA THR A 109 22.09 -42.53 26.41
C THR A 109 21.37 -43.86 26.60
N SER A 110 21.68 -44.83 25.75
CA SER A 110 21.07 -46.17 25.77
C SER A 110 22.02 -47.18 26.41
N GLY A 111 21.58 -47.81 27.48
CA GLY A 111 22.25 -48.94 28.13
C GLY A 111 21.64 -50.28 27.74
N LEU A 112 22.15 -51.37 28.32
CA LEU A 112 21.68 -52.74 28.07
C LEU A 112 20.22 -53.00 28.51
N ARG A 113 19.67 -52.18 29.42
CA ARG A 113 18.34 -52.40 30.04
C ARG A 113 17.48 -51.14 30.16
N THR A 114 18.10 -49.96 30.16
CA THR A 114 17.43 -48.68 30.32
C THR A 114 18.02 -47.68 29.35
N SER A 115 17.22 -46.69 28.96
CA SER A 115 17.69 -45.50 28.29
C SER A 115 17.36 -44.28 29.13
N THR A 116 18.24 -43.29 29.07
CA THR A 116 18.10 -42.01 29.78
C THR A 116 18.02 -40.89 28.75
N LEU A 117 16.94 -40.10 28.82
CA LEU A 117 16.81 -38.85 28.07
C LEU A 117 17.26 -37.70 28.97
N GLU A 118 18.20 -36.90 28.51
CA GLU A 118 18.67 -35.68 29.16
C GLU A 118 18.24 -34.47 28.32
N ILE A 119 17.62 -33.48 28.96
CA ILE A 119 17.17 -32.24 28.34
C ILE A 119 17.84 -31.09 29.05
N VAL A 120 18.57 -30.26 28.30
CA VAL A 120 19.22 -29.05 28.80
C VAL A 120 18.40 -27.84 28.38
N THR A 121 18.09 -26.96 29.32
CA THR A 121 17.34 -25.73 29.06
C THR A 121 18.26 -24.50 28.90
N VAL A 122 17.69 -23.38 28.47
CA VAL A 122 18.38 -22.08 28.35
C VAL A 122 18.94 -21.58 29.69
N ASP A 123 18.31 -21.94 30.81
CA ASP A 123 18.74 -21.61 32.18
C ASP A 123 19.84 -22.54 32.70
N GLU A 124 20.43 -23.37 31.83
CA GLU A 124 21.44 -24.38 32.15
C GLU A 124 20.95 -25.51 33.08
N ASP A 125 19.64 -25.61 33.34
CA ASP A 125 19.07 -26.76 34.04
C ASP A 125 19.15 -28.00 33.15
N CYS A 126 19.52 -29.14 33.74
CA CYS A 126 19.59 -30.43 33.06
C CYS A 126 18.63 -31.42 33.70
N TRP A 127 17.61 -31.82 32.95
CA TRP A 127 16.58 -32.77 33.38
C TRP A 127 16.83 -34.15 32.78
N ALA A 128 16.96 -35.17 33.62
CA ALA A 128 17.18 -36.55 33.22
C ALA A 128 15.97 -37.44 33.53
N PHE A 129 15.56 -38.24 32.55
CA PHE A 129 14.48 -39.21 32.67
C PHE A 129 14.92 -40.58 32.17
N GLU A 130 15.01 -41.55 33.08
CA GLU A 130 15.40 -42.92 32.77
C GLU A 130 14.16 -43.84 32.66
N CYS A 131 14.11 -44.70 31.64
CA CYS A 131 13.08 -45.74 31.52
C CYS A 131 13.63 -47.04 30.92
N LYS A 132 12.87 -48.15 31.03
CA LYS A 132 13.26 -49.49 30.53
C LYS A 132 13.04 -49.69 29.01
N GLY A 133 12.64 -48.65 28.29
CA GLY A 133 12.35 -48.69 26.85
C GLY A 133 13.34 -47.85 26.07
N ASP A 134 13.20 -47.84 24.74
CA ASP A 134 14.04 -47.02 23.86
C ASP A 134 13.49 -45.59 23.77
N LEU A 135 14.22 -44.61 24.32
CA LEU A 135 13.89 -43.18 24.24
C LEU A 135 14.45 -42.50 22.99
N THR A 136 15.15 -43.23 22.11
CA THR A 136 15.72 -42.66 20.87
C THR A 136 14.66 -41.98 19.99
N PRO A 137 13.47 -42.55 19.74
CA PRO A 137 12.42 -41.88 18.96
C PRO A 137 11.88 -40.60 19.63
N VAL A 138 11.85 -40.58 20.97
CA VAL A 138 11.44 -39.40 21.73
C VAL A 138 12.49 -38.29 21.57
N ARG A 139 13.78 -38.64 21.70
CA ARG A 139 14.90 -37.71 21.47
C ARG A 139 14.84 -37.10 20.07
N GLU A 140 14.66 -37.92 19.04
CA GLU A 140 14.58 -37.47 17.65
C GLU A 140 13.45 -36.47 17.43
N PHE A 141 12.27 -36.78 17.96
CA PHE A 141 11.13 -35.88 17.85
C PHE A 141 11.33 -34.56 18.60
N VAL A 142 11.85 -34.60 19.83
CA VAL A 142 12.10 -33.38 20.61
C VAL A 142 13.17 -32.52 19.95
N ASP A 143 14.25 -33.12 19.45
CA ASP A 143 15.31 -32.41 18.71
C ASP A 143 14.77 -31.76 17.42
N GLU A 144 13.97 -32.49 16.62
CA GLU A 144 13.31 -31.94 15.43
C GLU A 144 12.35 -30.80 15.79
N ALA A 145 11.51 -30.99 16.81
CA ALA A 145 10.56 -29.97 17.27
C ALA A 145 11.28 -28.70 17.74
N THR A 146 12.33 -28.82 18.55
CA THR A 146 13.18 -27.69 18.97
C THR A 146 13.75 -26.95 17.76
N GLN A 147 14.30 -27.65 16.77
CA GLN A 147 14.83 -27.01 15.56
C GLN A 147 13.77 -26.27 14.74
N VAL A 148 12.56 -26.82 14.63
CA VAL A 148 11.45 -26.15 13.95
C VAL A 148 11.02 -24.90 14.73
N TRP A 149 10.95 -24.99 16.05
CA TRP A 149 10.64 -23.85 16.93
C TRP A 149 11.67 -22.73 16.82
N THR A 150 12.96 -23.03 16.92
CA THR A 150 14.02 -22.02 16.75
C THR A 150 13.92 -21.32 15.39
N ARG A 151 13.71 -22.07 14.30
CA ARG A 151 13.56 -21.49 12.96
C ARG A 151 12.31 -20.62 12.86
N THR A 152 11.21 -21.03 13.48
CA THR A 152 9.98 -20.24 13.51
C THR A 152 10.20 -18.91 14.22
N LEU A 153 10.75 -18.93 15.43
CA LEU A 153 11.01 -17.72 16.20
C LEU A 153 11.95 -16.77 15.45
N THR A 154 12.97 -17.33 14.78
CA THR A 154 13.87 -16.55 13.90
C THR A 154 13.12 -15.84 12.76
N GLU A 155 12.15 -16.51 12.13
CA GLU A 155 11.34 -15.90 11.07
C GLU A 155 10.37 -14.84 11.63
N LEU A 156 9.82 -15.03 12.82
CA LEU A 156 8.97 -14.03 13.48
C LEU A 156 9.78 -12.80 13.89
N ASP A 157 10.97 -12.98 14.48
CA ASP A 157 11.90 -11.89 14.81
C ASP A 157 12.30 -11.12 13.54
N ARG A 158 12.52 -11.85 12.43
CA ARG A 158 12.79 -11.26 11.12
C ARG A 158 11.60 -10.46 10.62
N ALA A 159 10.38 -10.98 10.70
CA ALA A 159 9.17 -10.29 10.26
C ALA A 159 8.97 -8.97 11.03
N GLU A 160 9.12 -9.01 12.36
CA GLU A 160 9.04 -7.82 13.23
C GLU A 160 10.14 -6.80 12.89
N SER A 161 11.38 -7.24 12.70
CA SER A 161 12.48 -6.37 12.27
C SER A 161 12.22 -5.71 10.91
N GLN A 162 11.58 -6.43 9.98
CA GLN A 162 11.19 -5.86 8.68
C GLN A 162 10.03 -4.86 8.81
N VAL A 163 9.08 -5.10 9.72
CA VAL A 163 8.04 -4.11 10.04
C VAL A 163 8.66 -2.82 10.56
N GLU A 164 9.60 -2.88 11.51
CA GLU A 164 10.29 -1.70 12.04
C GLU A 164 11.03 -0.92 10.94
N ALA A 165 11.72 -1.64 10.04
CA ALA A 165 12.39 -1.03 8.90
C ALA A 165 11.39 -0.37 7.92
N ALA A 166 10.23 -0.99 7.69
CA ALA A 166 9.16 -0.41 6.89
C ALA A 166 8.62 0.88 7.51
N VAL A 167 8.42 0.92 8.84
CA VAL A 167 7.98 2.12 9.55
C VAL A 167 8.99 3.26 9.36
N THR A 168 10.28 2.98 9.54
CA THR A 168 11.34 3.99 9.34
C THR A 168 11.36 4.51 7.90
N ALA A 169 11.21 3.64 6.91
CA ALA A 169 11.15 4.04 5.51
C ALA A 169 9.91 4.91 5.21
N LEU A 170 8.76 4.59 5.81
CA LEU A 170 7.53 5.39 5.68
C LEU A 170 7.68 6.79 6.30
N GLU A 171 8.36 6.91 7.44
CA GLU A 171 8.68 8.19 8.07
C GLU A 171 9.63 9.03 7.20
N ALA A 172 10.57 8.39 6.50
CA ALA A 172 11.42 9.02 5.50
C ALA A 172 10.73 9.29 4.15
N THR A 173 9.45 8.92 4.00
CA THR A 173 8.69 9.03 2.73
C THR A 173 9.30 8.21 1.58
N ASP A 174 10.11 7.20 1.89
CA ASP A 174 10.68 6.26 0.93
C ASP A 174 9.74 5.07 0.72
N LEU A 175 8.82 5.21 -0.23
CA LEU A 175 7.75 4.24 -0.48
C LEU A 175 8.23 2.95 -1.14
N GLU A 176 9.33 2.99 -1.90
CA GLU A 176 9.90 1.81 -2.55
C GLU A 176 10.62 0.92 -1.53
N THR A 177 11.45 1.52 -0.67
CA THR A 177 12.10 0.83 0.42
C THR A 177 11.07 0.27 1.41
N ALA A 178 10.03 1.05 1.75
CA ALA A 178 8.93 0.58 2.58
C ALA A 178 8.22 -0.65 1.97
N ALA A 179 7.94 -0.64 0.66
CA ALA A 179 7.31 -1.77 -0.03
C ALA A 179 8.16 -3.05 0.03
N THR A 180 9.48 -2.90 -0.11
CA THR A 180 10.44 -4.00 -0.01
C THR A 180 10.40 -4.65 1.37
N HIS A 181 10.46 -3.83 2.43
CA HIS A 181 10.41 -4.32 3.80
C HIS A 181 9.06 -4.95 4.17
N ILE A 182 7.94 -4.36 3.73
CA ILE A 182 6.60 -4.94 3.91
C ILE A 182 6.50 -6.33 3.29
N THR A 183 7.01 -6.49 2.06
CA THR A 183 6.99 -7.79 1.36
C THR A 183 7.85 -8.81 2.11
N ALA A 184 9.06 -8.42 2.52
CA ALA A 184 9.95 -9.28 3.30
C ALA A 184 9.37 -9.66 4.67
N ALA A 185 8.61 -8.76 5.31
CA ALA A 185 7.91 -9.04 6.56
C ALA A 185 6.81 -10.10 6.36
N GLN A 186 6.01 -9.97 5.30
CA GLN A 186 4.97 -10.95 4.97
C GLN A 186 5.56 -12.32 4.66
N GLU A 187 6.60 -12.37 3.83
CA GLU A 187 7.28 -13.64 3.51
C GLU A 187 7.85 -14.33 4.75
N ALA A 188 8.49 -13.58 5.65
CA ALA A 188 9.02 -14.13 6.90
C ALA A 188 7.89 -14.64 7.82
N LEU A 189 6.79 -13.89 7.96
CA LEU A 189 5.64 -14.30 8.75
C LEU A 189 4.99 -15.59 8.19
N ASP A 190 4.81 -15.68 6.87
CA ASP A 190 4.24 -16.85 6.22
C ASP A 190 5.15 -18.08 6.36
N ASN A 191 6.47 -17.89 6.25
CA ASN A 191 7.46 -18.94 6.50
C ASN A 191 7.41 -19.44 7.95
N GLY A 192 7.31 -18.54 8.92
CA GLY A 192 7.17 -18.89 10.34
C GLY A 192 5.89 -19.70 10.60
N ARG A 193 4.74 -19.21 10.10
CA ARG A 193 3.44 -19.89 10.23
C ARG A 193 3.45 -21.29 9.64
N GLY A 194 3.93 -21.44 8.40
CA GLY A 194 3.96 -22.73 7.72
C GLY A 194 4.82 -23.79 8.45
N ARG A 195 5.88 -23.37 9.15
CA ARG A 195 6.72 -24.27 9.94
C ARG A 195 6.00 -24.81 11.17
N VAL A 196 5.31 -23.96 11.93
CA VAL A 196 4.59 -24.37 13.13
C VAL A 196 3.31 -25.14 12.82
N GLU A 197 2.65 -24.82 11.70
CA GLU A 197 1.52 -25.60 11.21
C GLU A 197 1.92 -27.07 10.97
N ALA A 198 3.12 -27.32 10.45
CA ALA A 198 3.63 -28.68 10.25
C ALA A 198 3.81 -29.47 11.56
N LEU A 199 4.07 -28.79 12.69
CA LEU A 199 4.10 -29.41 14.03
C LEU A 199 2.71 -29.50 14.67
N GLY A 200 1.72 -28.77 14.15
CA GLY A 200 0.39 -28.62 14.75
C GLY A 200 0.38 -27.73 15.99
N ALA A 201 1.35 -26.84 16.19
CA ALA A 201 1.55 -26.07 17.42
C ALA A 201 1.18 -24.58 17.29
N THR A 202 0.25 -24.25 16.39
CA THR A 202 -0.06 -22.88 15.98
C THR A 202 -0.55 -21.99 17.13
N ALA A 203 -1.30 -22.57 18.08
CA ALA A 203 -1.89 -21.83 19.19
C ALA A 203 -0.86 -21.07 20.05
N SER A 204 0.38 -21.55 20.18
CA SER A 204 1.41 -20.92 21.00
C SER A 204 2.00 -19.63 20.40
N ILE A 205 1.91 -19.44 19.08
CA ILE A 205 2.42 -18.24 18.41
C ILE A 205 1.32 -17.40 17.74
N ASP A 206 0.06 -17.81 17.88
CA ASP A 206 -1.06 -17.23 17.15
C ASP A 206 -1.22 -15.74 17.46
N GLU A 207 -1.17 -15.36 18.74
CA GLU A 207 -1.23 -13.95 19.17
C GLU A 207 -0.08 -13.13 18.58
N ARG A 208 1.15 -13.64 18.63
CA ARG A 208 2.32 -12.97 18.06
C ARG A 208 2.17 -12.81 16.55
N CYS A 209 1.76 -13.87 15.85
CA CYS A 209 1.50 -13.84 14.41
C CYS A 209 0.40 -12.85 14.02
N GLN A 210 -0.68 -12.76 14.81
CA GLN A 210 -1.78 -11.82 14.58
C GLN A 210 -1.32 -10.38 14.80
N SER A 211 -0.55 -10.14 15.86
CA SER A 211 0.05 -8.83 16.14
C SER A 211 0.97 -8.38 15.01
N THR A 212 1.91 -9.24 14.56
CA THR A 212 2.81 -8.93 13.44
C THR A 212 2.03 -8.69 12.15
N GLN A 213 1.01 -9.51 11.84
CA GLN A 213 0.16 -9.29 10.66
C GLN A 213 -0.55 -7.94 10.71
N ALA A 214 -1.15 -7.57 11.84
CA ALA A 214 -1.83 -6.29 12.00
C ALA A 214 -0.87 -5.10 11.79
N GLN A 215 0.39 -5.23 12.19
CA GLN A 215 1.43 -4.23 11.93
C GLN A 215 1.84 -4.16 10.46
N ILE A 216 1.98 -5.32 9.78
CA ILE A 216 2.23 -5.38 8.33
C ILE A 216 1.10 -4.68 7.57
N ASP A 217 -0.15 -5.00 7.90
CA ASP A 217 -1.35 -4.42 7.27
C ASP A 217 -1.41 -2.91 7.51
N THR A 218 -1.06 -2.45 8.72
CA THR A 218 -0.95 -1.02 9.04
C THR A 218 0.12 -0.33 8.17
N CYS A 219 1.28 -0.94 7.99
CA CYS A 219 2.34 -0.40 7.12
C CYS A 219 1.90 -0.36 5.65
N GLN A 220 1.25 -1.41 5.15
CA GLN A 220 0.68 -1.47 3.80
C GLN A 220 -0.31 -0.33 3.57
N ARG A 221 -1.25 -0.16 4.50
CA ARG A 221 -2.29 0.87 4.43
C ARG A 221 -1.69 2.28 4.43
N ARG A 222 -0.74 2.55 5.34
CA ARG A 222 -0.01 3.84 5.38
C ARG A 222 0.76 4.12 4.10
N ARG A 223 1.43 3.11 3.53
CA ARG A 223 2.16 3.24 2.26
C ARG A 223 1.26 3.68 1.13
N HIS A 224 0.09 3.06 0.99
CA HIS A 224 -0.89 3.42 -0.04
C HIS A 224 -1.43 4.84 0.14
N VAL A 225 -1.72 5.26 1.38
CA VAL A 225 -2.13 6.65 1.66
C VAL A 225 -1.02 7.65 1.27
N ASN A 226 0.23 7.39 1.65
CA ASN A 226 1.35 8.26 1.30
C ASN A 226 1.58 8.32 -0.22
N ALA A 227 1.42 7.20 -0.93
CA ALA A 227 1.50 7.16 -2.39
C ALA A 227 0.38 8.00 -3.03
N ALA A 228 -0.84 7.89 -2.53
CA ALA A 228 -1.97 8.68 -2.99
C ALA A 228 -1.71 10.19 -2.86
N GLU A 229 -1.16 10.64 -1.71
CA GLU A 229 -0.83 12.05 -1.51
C GLU A 229 0.32 12.52 -2.42
N GLN A 230 1.36 11.72 -2.68
CA GLN A 230 2.40 12.06 -3.67
C GLN A 230 1.84 12.23 -5.08
N HIS A 231 0.90 11.37 -5.48
CA HIS A 231 0.21 11.48 -6.76
C HIS A 231 -0.68 12.72 -6.82
N ARG A 232 -1.39 13.05 -5.73
CA ARG A 232 -2.18 14.28 -5.62
C ARG A 232 -1.32 15.54 -5.74
N ASP A 233 -0.18 15.58 -5.07
CA ASP A 233 0.77 16.70 -5.18
C ASP A 233 1.33 16.83 -6.61
N THR A 234 1.64 15.71 -7.25
CA THR A 234 2.04 15.68 -8.66
C THR A 234 0.92 16.21 -9.57
N ALA A 235 -0.33 15.83 -9.30
CA ALA A 235 -1.48 16.29 -10.05
C ALA A 235 -1.67 17.80 -9.95
N ARG A 236 -1.62 18.35 -8.72
CA ARG A 236 -1.75 19.79 -8.46
C ARG A 236 -0.65 20.60 -9.14
N ARG A 237 0.62 20.17 -9.04
CA ARG A 237 1.73 20.83 -9.76
C ARG A 237 1.54 20.77 -11.28
N ALA A 238 1.06 19.64 -11.82
CA ALA A 238 0.79 19.53 -13.24
C ALA A 238 -0.36 20.47 -13.67
N TRP A 239 -1.41 20.60 -12.85
CA TRP A 239 -2.53 21.50 -13.10
C TRP A 239 -2.09 22.97 -13.07
N GLU A 240 -1.32 23.39 -12.07
CA GLU A 240 -0.74 24.74 -12.00
C GLU A 240 0.04 25.11 -13.27
N ASN A 241 0.71 24.14 -13.88
CA ASN A 241 1.47 24.29 -15.12
C ASN A 241 0.64 24.05 -16.40
N ARG A 242 -0.71 23.97 -16.30
CA ARG A 242 -1.64 23.67 -17.41
C ARG A 242 -1.37 22.36 -18.15
N ALA A 243 -0.63 21.44 -17.53
CA ALA A 243 -0.41 20.09 -18.04
C ALA A 243 -1.60 19.18 -17.65
N TYR A 244 -2.80 19.54 -18.14
CA TYR A 244 -4.08 18.97 -17.71
C TYR A 244 -4.12 17.44 -17.79
N GLU A 245 -3.65 16.85 -18.89
CA GLU A 245 -3.67 15.39 -19.06
C GLU A 245 -2.82 14.66 -18.03
N ARG A 246 -1.63 15.21 -17.70
CA ARG A 246 -0.75 14.66 -16.67
C ARG A 246 -1.38 14.79 -15.28
N ALA A 247 -2.04 15.92 -15.03
CA ALA A 247 -2.79 16.12 -13.79
C ALA A 247 -3.91 15.08 -13.67
N ALA A 248 -4.65 14.83 -14.75
CA ALA A 248 -5.73 13.86 -14.77
C ALA A 248 -5.23 12.42 -14.54
N ASP A 249 -4.12 12.04 -15.17
CA ASP A 249 -3.50 10.73 -14.97
C ASP A 249 -3.03 10.55 -13.52
N ALA A 250 -2.44 11.59 -12.93
CA ALA A 250 -1.97 11.56 -11.54
C ALA A 250 -3.13 11.50 -10.52
N TYR A 251 -4.23 12.22 -10.73
CA TYR A 251 -5.43 12.09 -9.87
C TYR A 251 -6.04 10.69 -9.96
N ALA A 252 -6.07 10.07 -11.14
CA ALA A 252 -6.55 8.69 -11.30
C ALA A 252 -5.65 7.68 -10.53
N GLN A 253 -4.33 7.89 -10.54
CA GLN A 253 -3.40 7.09 -9.73
C GLN A 253 -3.63 7.30 -8.23
N ALA A 254 -3.81 8.55 -7.79
CA ALA A 254 -4.10 8.85 -6.39
C ALA A 254 -5.38 8.16 -5.89
N LYS A 255 -6.44 8.18 -6.70
CA LYS A 255 -7.69 7.46 -6.40
C LYS A 255 -7.45 5.95 -6.26
N THR A 256 -6.70 5.36 -7.19
CA THR A 256 -6.35 3.92 -7.15
C THR A 256 -5.62 3.55 -5.87
N GLU A 257 -4.67 4.38 -5.43
CA GLU A 257 -3.93 4.15 -4.19
C GLU A 257 -4.82 4.27 -2.95
N TYR A 258 -5.78 5.21 -2.94
CA TYR A 258 -6.78 5.26 -1.86
C TYR A 258 -7.70 4.04 -1.82
N GLU A 259 -8.13 3.52 -2.97
CA GLU A 259 -8.91 2.29 -3.04
C GLU A 259 -8.11 1.08 -2.52
N ARG A 260 -6.81 1.01 -2.84
CA ARG A 260 -5.90 -0.01 -2.29
C ARG A 260 -5.75 0.11 -0.78
N ALA A 261 -5.62 1.33 -0.25
CA ALA A 261 -5.56 1.56 1.20
C ALA A 261 -6.85 1.09 1.91
N LEU A 262 -8.01 1.37 1.32
CA LEU A 262 -9.32 0.97 1.88
C LEU A 262 -9.54 -0.54 1.84
N ALA A 263 -8.90 -1.27 0.91
CA ALA A 263 -8.98 -2.72 0.83
C ALA A 263 -8.20 -3.44 1.95
N VAL A 264 -7.20 -2.78 2.54
CA VAL A 264 -6.39 -3.33 3.65
C VAL A 264 -7.10 -3.07 4.98
N THR A 265 -7.41 -4.12 5.75
CA THR A 265 -8.07 -3.98 7.06
C THR A 265 -7.04 -3.68 8.15
N ALA A 266 -6.89 -2.41 8.52
CA ALA A 266 -6.02 -1.98 9.61
C ALA A 266 -6.63 -0.76 10.35
N PRO A 267 -6.31 -0.57 11.65
CA PRO A 267 -6.88 0.52 12.44
C PRO A 267 -6.37 1.90 12.01
N GLU A 268 -5.15 1.98 11.49
CA GLU A 268 -4.49 3.23 11.14
C GLU A 268 -3.97 3.25 9.70
N PRO A 269 -4.15 4.36 8.96
CA PRO A 269 -5.04 5.48 9.25
C PRO A 269 -6.54 5.09 9.20
N PRO A 270 -7.42 5.78 9.94
CA PRO A 270 -8.84 5.44 10.02
C PRO A 270 -9.54 5.43 8.65
N THR A 271 -10.47 4.51 8.45
CA THR A 271 -11.21 4.36 7.18
C THR A 271 -11.94 5.62 6.75
N GLU A 272 -12.54 6.34 7.70
CA GLU A 272 -13.24 7.60 7.44
C GLU A 272 -12.29 8.66 6.88
N THR A 273 -11.10 8.81 7.48
CA THR A 273 -10.07 9.75 7.01
C THR A 273 -9.63 9.46 5.58
N ILE A 274 -9.43 8.18 5.23
CA ILE A 274 -9.05 7.78 3.87
C ILE A 274 -10.19 8.04 2.89
N ALA A 275 -11.44 7.74 3.28
CA ALA A 275 -12.61 7.96 2.44
C ALA A 275 -12.83 9.45 2.16
N ASP A 276 -12.69 10.30 3.18
CA ASP A 276 -12.80 11.75 3.05
C ASP A 276 -11.72 12.30 2.11
N ALA A 277 -10.47 11.86 2.27
CA ALA A 277 -9.36 12.26 1.40
C ALA A 277 -9.59 11.83 -0.06
N ARG A 278 -10.10 10.61 -0.28
CA ARG A 278 -10.48 10.12 -1.62
C ARG A 278 -11.60 10.98 -2.22
N ASN A 279 -12.65 11.27 -1.47
CA ASN A 279 -13.77 12.09 -1.95
C ASN A 279 -13.30 13.53 -2.29
N ALA A 280 -12.36 14.08 -1.50
CA ALA A 280 -11.75 15.38 -1.81
C ALA A 280 -10.96 15.34 -3.13
N ILE A 281 -10.20 14.27 -3.39
CA ILE A 281 -9.54 14.07 -4.68
C ILE A 281 -10.55 13.95 -5.83
N GLU A 282 -11.66 13.24 -5.65
CA GLU A 282 -12.69 13.13 -6.68
C GLU A 282 -13.32 14.48 -7.02
N ALA A 283 -13.54 15.34 -6.03
CA ALA A 283 -14.00 16.71 -6.25
C ALA A 283 -12.97 17.55 -7.00
N GLU A 284 -11.70 17.53 -6.57
CA GLU A 284 -10.61 18.22 -7.29
C GLU A 284 -10.45 17.72 -8.73
N TYR A 285 -10.58 16.40 -8.94
CA TYR A 285 -10.51 15.81 -10.26
C TYR A 285 -11.66 16.29 -11.15
N ALA A 286 -12.89 16.38 -10.62
CA ALA A 286 -14.02 16.92 -11.37
C ALA A 286 -13.80 18.40 -11.78
N GLU A 287 -13.26 19.23 -10.87
CA GLU A 287 -12.89 20.62 -11.19
C GLU A 287 -11.79 20.69 -12.26
N LEU A 288 -10.80 19.81 -12.20
CA LEU A 288 -9.76 19.72 -13.23
C LEU A 288 -10.35 19.42 -14.63
N LEU A 289 -11.38 18.57 -14.70
CA LEU A 289 -11.98 18.18 -15.98
C LEU A 289 -12.73 19.33 -16.67
N SER A 290 -13.30 20.27 -15.90
CA SER A 290 -13.96 21.47 -16.44
C SER A 290 -13.00 22.63 -16.69
N ALA A 291 -11.90 22.70 -15.93
CA ALA A 291 -10.98 23.83 -15.91
C ALA A 291 -10.49 24.35 -17.29
N PRO A 292 -10.16 23.50 -18.29
CA PRO A 292 -9.73 23.98 -19.61
C PRO A 292 -10.82 24.78 -20.33
N VAL A 293 -12.06 24.31 -20.30
CA VAL A 293 -13.20 24.98 -20.95
C VAL A 293 -13.59 26.22 -20.17
N ASP A 294 -13.62 26.16 -18.84
CA ASP A 294 -13.91 27.32 -17.99
C ASP A 294 -12.89 28.44 -18.23
N ALA A 295 -11.60 28.11 -18.27
CA ALA A 295 -10.54 29.08 -18.59
C ALA A 295 -10.72 29.71 -19.97
N ALA A 296 -11.11 28.91 -20.97
CA ALA A 296 -11.37 29.39 -22.32
C ALA A 296 -12.59 30.33 -22.39
N GLN A 297 -13.67 30.00 -21.67
CA GLN A 297 -14.86 30.83 -21.54
C GLN A 297 -14.58 32.15 -20.82
N VAL A 298 -13.77 32.13 -19.76
CA VAL A 298 -13.33 33.34 -19.05
C VAL A 298 -12.54 34.26 -19.99
N ALA A 299 -11.61 33.72 -20.78
CA ALA A 299 -10.83 34.50 -21.74
C ALA A 299 -11.72 35.13 -22.83
N ALA A 300 -12.67 34.35 -23.39
CA ALA A 300 -13.65 34.87 -24.35
C ALA A 300 -14.56 35.96 -23.74
N SER A 301 -14.96 35.81 -22.48
CA SER A 301 -15.76 36.80 -21.77
C SER A 301 -14.99 38.10 -21.52
N ALA A 302 -13.70 38.00 -21.17
CA ALA A 302 -12.82 39.16 -21.04
C ALA A 302 -12.68 39.91 -22.38
N ALA A 303 -12.54 39.18 -23.50
CA ALA A 303 -12.52 39.80 -24.82
C ALA A 303 -13.81 40.58 -25.12
N ARG A 304 -14.98 39.99 -24.87
CA ARG A 304 -16.28 40.65 -25.08
C ARG A 304 -16.48 41.90 -24.22
N ALA A 305 -15.89 41.93 -23.02
CA ALA A 305 -16.01 43.07 -22.11
C ALA A 305 -15.07 44.25 -22.46
N THR A 306 -14.01 43.99 -23.24
CA THR A 306 -13.02 45.01 -23.62
C THR A 306 -13.50 45.86 -24.78
N THR A 307 -13.48 47.18 -24.62
CA THR A 307 -13.96 48.13 -25.64
C THR A 307 -12.86 48.58 -26.59
N ASP A 308 -11.62 48.71 -26.12
CA ASP A 308 -10.48 49.06 -26.97
C ASP A 308 -10.20 47.91 -27.96
N PRO A 309 -10.26 48.14 -29.28
CA PRO A 309 -10.11 47.05 -30.26
C PRO A 309 -8.75 46.36 -30.22
N ALA A 310 -7.66 47.08 -29.91
CA ALA A 310 -6.33 46.47 -29.86
C ALA A 310 -6.20 45.54 -28.64
N ALA A 311 -6.62 45.99 -27.46
CA ALA A 311 -6.66 45.15 -26.27
C ALA A 311 -7.67 43.99 -26.41
N ARG A 312 -8.82 44.22 -27.05
CA ARG A 312 -9.81 43.17 -27.33
C ARG A 312 -9.22 42.08 -28.24
N ALA A 313 -8.43 42.45 -29.25
CA ALA A 313 -7.76 41.49 -30.13
C ALA A 313 -6.84 40.55 -29.32
N THR A 314 -6.01 41.10 -28.43
CA THR A 314 -5.14 40.31 -27.55
C THR A 314 -5.92 39.31 -26.69
N HIS A 315 -7.07 39.73 -26.13
CA HIS A 315 -7.93 38.82 -25.37
C HIS A 315 -8.57 37.73 -26.25
N TRP A 316 -8.91 38.04 -27.50
CA TRP A 316 -9.39 37.03 -28.43
C TRP A 316 -8.31 36.02 -28.85
N GLU A 317 -7.05 36.44 -28.97
CA GLU A 317 -5.92 35.52 -29.18
C GLU A 317 -5.74 34.58 -27.97
N ASP A 318 -5.82 35.12 -26.76
CA ASP A 318 -5.75 34.38 -25.49
C ASP A 318 -6.90 33.36 -25.35
N ALA A 319 -8.10 33.72 -25.81
CA ALA A 319 -9.25 32.82 -25.88
C ALA A 319 -9.07 31.72 -26.93
N LEU A 320 -8.59 32.08 -28.13
CA LEU A 320 -8.33 31.12 -29.21
C LEU A 320 -7.35 30.04 -28.75
N ASP A 321 -6.25 30.42 -28.10
CA ASP A 321 -5.23 29.50 -27.57
C ASP A 321 -5.80 28.53 -26.53
N ARG A 322 -6.64 29.02 -25.60
CA ARG A 322 -7.29 28.17 -24.58
C ARG A 322 -8.32 27.23 -25.16
N TYR A 323 -9.15 27.67 -26.11
CA TYR A 323 -10.09 26.79 -26.78
C TYR A 323 -9.37 25.73 -27.62
N ARG A 324 -8.23 26.06 -28.24
CA ARG A 324 -7.39 25.08 -28.95
C ARG A 324 -6.85 24.04 -27.98
N THR A 325 -6.29 24.49 -26.85
CA THR A 325 -5.84 23.61 -25.77
C THR A 325 -6.97 22.66 -25.35
N ALA A 326 -8.15 23.19 -25.00
CA ALA A 326 -9.30 22.36 -24.59
C ALA A 326 -9.78 21.39 -25.69
N TYR A 327 -9.70 21.79 -26.96
CA TYR A 327 -10.05 20.95 -28.10
C TYR A 327 -9.06 19.78 -28.30
N GLU A 328 -7.77 20.03 -28.08
CA GLU A 328 -6.68 19.08 -28.28
C GLU A 328 -6.52 18.08 -27.13
N LEU A 329 -7.08 18.36 -25.95
CA LEU A 329 -7.06 17.43 -24.82
C LEU A 329 -7.72 16.08 -25.16
N ASP A 330 -7.06 15.01 -24.73
CA ASP A 330 -7.43 13.62 -24.98
C ASP A 330 -7.59 13.31 -26.48
N TRP A 331 -6.76 13.93 -27.33
CA TRP A 331 -6.71 13.58 -28.74
C TRP A 331 -6.18 12.15 -28.92
N GLY A 332 -6.89 11.33 -29.69
CA GLY A 332 -6.52 9.93 -29.94
C GLY A 332 -6.91 8.93 -28.83
N ARG A 333 -7.64 9.37 -27.80
CA ARG A 333 -8.22 8.49 -26.76
C ARG A 333 -9.65 8.90 -26.41
N ASP A 334 -10.26 8.14 -25.50
CA ASP A 334 -11.56 8.49 -24.92
C ASP A 334 -11.43 9.79 -24.12
N ARG A 335 -12.38 10.70 -24.35
CA ARG A 335 -12.33 12.06 -23.81
C ARG A 335 -12.83 12.10 -22.37
N ARG A 336 -12.01 12.64 -21.46
CA ARG A 336 -12.33 12.85 -20.05
C ARG A 336 -12.70 14.30 -19.75
N PHE A 337 -12.03 15.25 -20.40
CA PHE A 337 -12.28 16.68 -20.21
C PHE A 337 -13.60 17.14 -20.81
N ASP A 338 -14.20 18.13 -20.16
CA ASP A 338 -15.48 18.70 -20.58
C ASP A 338 -15.39 19.39 -21.95
N GLY A 339 -16.57 19.64 -22.52
CA GLY A 339 -16.75 20.21 -23.86
C GLY A 339 -16.65 19.14 -24.94
N ASP A 340 -17.75 18.87 -25.65
CA ASP A 340 -17.70 17.98 -26.80
C ASP A 340 -16.94 18.63 -27.97
N ARG A 341 -16.31 17.80 -28.80
CA ARG A 341 -15.44 18.28 -29.89
C ARG A 341 -16.19 19.12 -30.92
N ALA A 342 -17.49 18.88 -31.15
CA ALA A 342 -18.25 19.65 -32.13
C ALA A 342 -18.50 21.06 -31.60
N SER A 343 -18.93 21.20 -30.35
CA SER A 343 -19.11 22.49 -29.69
C SER A 343 -17.80 23.28 -29.58
N LEU A 344 -16.69 22.63 -29.22
CA LEU A 344 -15.39 23.29 -29.16
C LEU A 344 -14.89 23.73 -30.53
N ARG A 345 -15.10 22.91 -31.57
CA ARG A 345 -14.78 23.29 -32.96
C ARG A 345 -15.61 24.48 -33.42
N GLN A 346 -16.90 24.52 -33.09
CA GLN A 346 -17.76 25.65 -33.42
C GLN A 346 -17.29 26.92 -32.69
N ALA A 347 -17.02 26.83 -31.38
CA ALA A 347 -16.50 27.95 -30.60
C ALA A 347 -15.17 28.48 -31.16
N LEU A 348 -14.27 27.59 -31.60
CA LEU A 348 -13.01 27.97 -32.27
C LEU A 348 -13.26 28.74 -33.58
N ALA A 349 -14.24 28.31 -34.38
CA ALA A 349 -14.60 29.01 -35.61
C ALA A 349 -15.19 30.39 -35.31
N ASP A 350 -16.09 30.49 -34.33
CA ASP A 350 -16.72 31.75 -33.91
C ASP A 350 -15.68 32.73 -33.37
N ILE A 351 -14.76 32.27 -32.52
CA ILE A 351 -13.66 33.08 -31.99
C ILE A 351 -12.72 33.55 -33.11
N ALA A 352 -12.43 32.69 -34.09
CA ALA A 352 -11.59 33.09 -35.23
C ALA A 352 -12.25 34.21 -36.06
N VAL A 353 -13.59 34.19 -36.22
CA VAL A 353 -14.32 35.30 -36.86
C VAL A 353 -14.19 36.59 -36.04
N GLU A 354 -14.48 36.54 -34.74
CA GLU A 354 -14.41 37.70 -33.83
C GLU A 354 -13.00 38.30 -33.77
N LEU A 355 -11.97 37.44 -33.78
CA LEU A 355 -10.57 37.84 -33.78
C LEU A 355 -10.21 38.59 -35.06
N VAL A 356 -10.58 38.06 -36.24
CA VAL A 356 -10.35 38.71 -37.54
C VAL A 356 -11.04 40.08 -37.60
N ASP A 357 -12.32 40.13 -37.21
CA ASP A 357 -13.10 41.37 -37.26
C ASP A 357 -12.54 42.42 -36.28
N THR A 358 -12.10 42.00 -35.09
CA THR A 358 -11.48 42.89 -34.09
C THR A 358 -10.11 43.41 -34.55
N HIS A 359 -9.24 42.56 -35.11
CA HIS A 359 -7.97 43.02 -35.67
C HIS A 359 -8.16 44.02 -36.82
N ARG A 360 -9.16 43.80 -37.69
CA ARG A 360 -9.51 44.76 -38.73
C ARG A 360 -9.97 46.10 -38.17
N GLU A 361 -10.80 46.08 -37.13
CA GLU A 361 -11.24 47.29 -36.43
C GLU A 361 -10.06 48.04 -35.81
N ALA A 362 -9.18 47.35 -35.07
CA ALA A 362 -7.98 47.93 -34.49
C ALA A 362 -7.06 48.54 -35.56
N GLY A 363 -6.86 47.85 -36.67
CA GLY A 363 -6.08 48.35 -37.80
C GLY A 363 -6.68 49.63 -38.41
N ARG A 364 -8.01 49.68 -38.60
CA ARG A 364 -8.72 50.88 -39.08
C ARG A 364 -8.60 52.05 -38.10
N GLN A 365 -8.76 51.79 -36.80
CA GLN A 365 -8.63 52.83 -35.78
C GLN A 365 -7.21 53.42 -35.77
N LYS A 366 -6.18 52.57 -35.78
CA LYS A 366 -4.77 53.00 -35.80
C LYS A 366 -4.41 53.77 -37.07
N ARG A 367 -4.99 53.43 -38.23
CA ARG A 367 -4.83 54.23 -39.46
C ARG A 367 -5.44 55.63 -39.34
N ARG A 368 -6.64 55.76 -38.74
CA ARG A 368 -7.28 57.06 -38.52
C ARG A 368 -6.45 57.93 -37.57
N GLU A 369 -6.03 57.36 -36.44
CA GLU A 369 -5.13 58.03 -35.48
C GLU A 369 -3.83 58.49 -36.16
N GLY A 370 -3.19 57.62 -36.95
CA GLY A 370 -1.98 57.96 -37.69
C GLY A 370 -2.19 59.01 -38.79
N SER A 371 -3.37 59.07 -39.43
CA SER A 371 -3.71 60.11 -40.40
C SER A 371 -3.95 61.47 -39.75
N GLU A 372 -4.55 61.49 -38.55
CA GLU A 372 -4.74 62.72 -37.76
C GLU A 372 -3.42 63.23 -37.14
N GLU A 373 -2.50 62.31 -36.81
CA GLU A 373 -1.17 62.61 -36.30
C GLU A 373 -0.22 63.05 -37.41
N SER A 374 -0.31 62.47 -38.61
CA SER A 374 0.42 62.89 -39.81
C SER A 374 0.16 64.34 -40.23
N LYS A 375 -0.97 64.92 -39.82
CA LYS A 375 -1.28 66.35 -40.01
C LYS A 375 -0.57 67.24 -38.99
N ARG A 376 0.13 66.66 -37.99
CA ARG A 376 0.79 67.34 -36.87
C ARG A 376 2.28 67.03 -36.75
N GLU A 377 2.76 65.80 -37.04
CA GLU A 377 4.19 65.40 -37.22
C GLU A 377 4.32 63.91 -37.66
N THR A 378 5.56 63.43 -37.93
CA THR A 378 5.88 62.22 -38.73
C THR A 378 5.19 60.88 -38.33
N PRO A 379 4.59 60.10 -39.26
CA PRO A 379 3.48 59.15 -38.96
C PRO A 379 3.89 57.68 -38.72
N GLY A 380 5.13 57.40 -38.32
CA GLY A 380 5.73 56.06 -38.47
C GLY A 380 5.11 54.94 -37.60
N ALA A 381 4.85 55.20 -36.32
CA ALA A 381 4.49 54.14 -35.36
C ALA A 381 3.03 53.65 -35.48
N ALA A 382 2.08 54.57 -35.68
CA ALA A 382 0.67 54.22 -35.84
C ALA A 382 0.39 53.43 -37.14
N CYS A 383 1.12 53.74 -38.22
CA CYS A 383 1.02 53.01 -39.49
C CYS A 383 1.58 51.59 -39.39
N GLY A 384 2.69 51.40 -38.65
CA GLY A 384 3.26 50.07 -38.36
C GLY A 384 2.31 49.20 -37.54
N SER A 385 1.72 49.75 -36.47
CA SER A 385 0.73 49.04 -35.64
C SER A 385 -0.53 48.66 -36.43
N ALA A 386 -1.03 49.54 -37.29
CA ALA A 386 -2.18 49.23 -38.13
C ALA A 386 -1.91 48.10 -39.13
N THR A 387 -0.71 48.07 -39.71
CA THR A 387 -0.31 47.03 -40.66
C THR A 387 -0.22 45.67 -39.97
N ALA A 388 0.40 45.62 -38.79
CA ALA A 388 0.50 44.40 -37.99
C ALA A 388 -0.87 43.78 -37.65
N HIS A 389 -1.85 44.61 -37.26
CA HIS A 389 -3.20 44.10 -37.00
C HIS A 389 -3.86 43.51 -38.26
N LEU A 390 -3.72 44.16 -39.42
CA LEU A 390 -4.34 43.68 -40.67
C LEU A 390 -3.64 42.44 -41.24
N GLU A 391 -2.32 42.34 -41.11
CA GLU A 391 -1.57 41.13 -41.44
C GLU A 391 -2.02 39.97 -40.54
N ARG A 392 -2.14 40.21 -39.22
CA ARG A 392 -2.62 39.19 -38.29
C ARG A 392 -4.05 38.73 -38.60
N ALA A 393 -4.96 39.65 -38.94
CA ALA A 393 -6.30 39.32 -39.40
C ALA A 393 -6.26 38.42 -40.65
N ARG A 394 -5.37 38.71 -41.61
CA ARG A 394 -5.22 37.92 -42.83
C ARG A 394 -4.67 36.53 -42.55
N GLU A 395 -3.69 36.39 -41.66
CA GLU A 395 -3.14 35.11 -41.23
C GLU A 395 -4.22 34.21 -40.63
N VAL A 396 -4.93 34.72 -39.60
CA VAL A 396 -6.00 33.98 -38.92
C VAL A 396 -7.13 33.61 -39.90
N ALA A 397 -7.54 34.54 -40.77
CA ALA A 397 -8.52 34.25 -41.81
C ALA A 397 -8.04 33.21 -42.82
N THR A 398 -6.74 33.18 -43.11
CA THR A 398 -6.17 32.21 -44.04
C THR A 398 -6.21 30.80 -43.46
N GLU A 399 -5.88 30.66 -42.17
CA GLU A 399 -5.76 29.37 -41.48
C GLU A 399 -7.11 28.82 -41.01
N LEU A 400 -7.98 29.66 -40.45
CA LEU A 400 -9.14 29.20 -39.67
C LEU A 400 -10.50 29.58 -40.26
N VAL A 401 -10.59 30.71 -40.97
CA VAL A 401 -11.86 31.19 -41.56
C VAL A 401 -11.66 31.71 -43.00
N PRO A 402 -11.37 30.81 -43.97
CA PRO A 402 -10.99 31.20 -45.34
C PRO A 402 -11.99 32.10 -46.06
N ASP A 403 -13.28 31.97 -45.77
CA ASP A 403 -14.36 32.76 -46.36
C ASP A 403 -14.30 34.25 -45.99
N ARG A 404 -13.53 34.59 -44.95
CA ARG A 404 -13.29 35.96 -44.51
C ARG A 404 -11.96 36.54 -45.03
N ARG A 405 -11.23 35.87 -45.95
CA ARG A 405 -9.93 36.35 -46.46
C ARG A 405 -10.01 37.70 -47.17
N GLU A 406 -11.05 37.94 -47.95
CA GLU A 406 -11.27 39.22 -48.62
C GLU A 406 -12.02 40.19 -47.68
N PRO A 407 -11.57 41.45 -47.54
CA PRO A 407 -12.35 42.44 -46.81
C PRO A 407 -13.70 42.64 -47.52
N PRO A 408 -14.79 42.90 -46.79
CA PRO A 408 -16.09 43.17 -47.40
C PRO A 408 -15.98 44.33 -48.41
N ALA A 409 -16.77 44.29 -49.49
CA ALA A 409 -16.70 45.23 -50.61
C ALA A 409 -16.69 46.72 -50.18
N ASP A 410 -17.33 47.05 -49.07
CA ASP A 410 -17.40 48.39 -48.49
C ASP A 410 -16.04 48.91 -47.97
N GLU A 411 -15.14 48.02 -47.53
CA GLU A 411 -13.78 48.38 -47.09
C GLU A 411 -12.81 48.56 -48.28
N LEU A 412 -13.03 47.84 -49.38
CA LEU A 412 -12.30 48.06 -50.63
C LEU A 412 -12.64 49.42 -51.23
N ALA A 413 -13.91 49.84 -51.16
CA ALA A 413 -14.36 51.15 -51.60
C ALA A 413 -13.68 52.31 -50.83
N ALA A 414 -13.61 52.21 -49.50
CA ALA A 414 -12.95 53.22 -48.65
C ALA A 414 -11.42 53.30 -48.86
N ALA A 415 -10.76 52.17 -49.15
CA ALA A 415 -9.34 52.15 -49.51
C ALA A 415 -9.07 52.79 -50.88
N SER A 416 -9.97 52.59 -51.86
CA SER A 416 -9.89 53.28 -53.15
C SER A 416 -10.15 54.79 -53.05
N GLU A 417 -11.06 55.25 -52.18
CA GLU A 417 -11.31 56.69 -51.99
C GLU A 417 -10.13 57.41 -51.28
N GLN A 418 -9.42 56.73 -50.37
CA GLN A 418 -8.21 57.26 -49.74
C GLN A 418 -6.99 57.23 -50.69
N GLY A 419 -6.86 56.21 -51.53
CA GLY A 419 -5.84 56.17 -52.58
C GLY A 419 -6.02 57.29 -53.62
N VAL A 420 -7.26 57.57 -54.01
CA VAL A 420 -7.59 58.68 -54.91
C VAL A 420 -7.38 60.05 -54.25
N SER A 421 -7.67 60.20 -52.95
CA SER A 421 -7.41 61.47 -52.24
C SER A 421 -5.91 61.77 -52.11
N VAL A 422 -5.06 60.78 -51.81
CA VAL A 422 -3.61 60.94 -51.71
C VAL A 422 -2.96 61.18 -53.08
N GLU A 423 -3.43 60.53 -54.16
CA GLU A 423 -2.95 60.85 -55.52
C GLU A 423 -3.38 62.25 -55.98
N SER A 424 -4.55 62.73 -55.55
CA SER A 424 -5.05 64.07 -55.93
C SER A 424 -4.33 65.23 -55.24
N GLU A 425 -3.79 65.05 -54.01
CA GLU A 425 -2.97 66.06 -53.33
C GLU A 425 -1.51 66.10 -53.83
N SER A 426 -1.03 65.06 -54.53
CA SER A 426 0.33 65.03 -55.09
C SER A 426 0.51 65.76 -56.44
N LYS A 427 -0.59 66.24 -57.03
CA LYS A 427 -0.60 67.02 -58.29
C LYS A 427 -1.25 68.40 -58.08
N GLY A 428 -0.66 69.22 -57.21
CA GLY A 428 -1.24 70.52 -56.89
C GLY A 428 -0.31 71.52 -56.22
N ARG A 429 0.82 71.81 -56.86
CA ARG A 429 1.61 73.06 -56.79
C ARG A 429 2.20 73.53 -55.46
#